data_AF-A0ABC8W0Y3-F1
#
_entry.id   AF-A0ABC8W0Y3-F1
#
_cell.length_a   1.000
_cell.length_b   1.000
_cell.length_c   1.000
_cell.angle_alpha   90.00
_cell.angle_beta   90.00
_cell.angle_gamma   90.00
#
_symmetry.space_group_name_H-M   'P 1'
#
loop_
_entity.id
_entity.type
_entity.pdbx_description
1 polymer ?
#
loop_
_entity_poly.entity_id
_entity_poly.type
_entity_poly.pdbx_seq_one_letter_code
_entity_poly.pdbx_strand_id
1 'polypeptide(L)'
;MTAGSPPSSPPSQGGSQRKRGSTKDSVGLYAVQCYKCYKWRMVPTKEEFETLRENFTEDPWFCSRRQDCSCDDPADLEYDNTRVWVMDKPNIPKPPPETERLVIMRRDFTKMDTYYVMPNGKRARCAGDVDKFLEAFPEYKDRISTSDFNFAPPKIVEETVSHNPSWIAAKAKKQDKADASSAQK
;
A
#
# COMPACT_ATOMS: atom_id res chain seq x y z
N MET A 1 16.73 32.64 -61.26
CA MET A 1 17.04 33.01 -59.86
C MET A 1 16.08 32.25 -58.96
N THR A 2 16.49 31.07 -58.52
CA THR A 2 15.66 30.10 -57.78
C THR A 2 15.83 30.33 -56.28
N ALA A 3 14.76 30.73 -55.59
CA ALA A 3 14.74 30.91 -54.14
C ALA A 3 14.56 29.55 -53.44
N GLY A 4 15.53 29.17 -52.62
CA GLY A 4 15.52 27.94 -51.82
C GLY A 4 14.73 28.11 -50.51
N SER A 5 13.95 27.10 -50.16
CA SER A 5 13.21 26.99 -48.89
C SER A 5 14.13 26.71 -47.69
N PRO A 6 13.74 27.10 -46.46
CA PRO A 6 14.55 26.87 -45.26
C PRO A 6 14.39 25.44 -44.70
N PRO A 7 15.40 24.90 -43.99
CA PRO A 7 15.34 23.57 -43.40
C PRO A 7 14.50 23.54 -42.11
N SER A 8 13.66 22.52 -42.03
CA SER A 8 12.81 22.14 -40.91
C SER A 8 13.61 21.76 -39.65
N SER A 9 13.20 22.29 -38.50
CA SER A 9 13.74 21.99 -37.17
C SER A 9 13.49 20.53 -36.74
N PRO A 10 14.39 19.91 -35.95
CA PRO A 10 14.21 18.54 -35.46
C PRO A 10 13.15 18.46 -34.34
N PRO A 11 12.43 17.33 -34.21
CA PRO A 11 11.46 17.13 -33.15
C PRO A 11 12.16 16.93 -31.79
N SER A 12 11.75 17.73 -30.81
CA SER A 12 12.09 17.57 -29.40
C SER A 12 11.48 16.27 -28.85
N GLN A 13 12.28 15.21 -28.76
CA GLN A 13 11.95 14.01 -28.00
C GLN A 13 12.74 14.02 -26.68
N GLY A 14 12.01 14.15 -25.58
CA GLY A 14 12.57 14.10 -24.23
C GLY A 14 11.48 14.08 -23.17
N GLY A 15 10.43 13.30 -23.40
CA GLY A 15 9.41 13.05 -22.38
C GLY A 15 10.10 12.49 -21.14
N SER A 16 10.01 13.24 -20.03
CA SER A 16 10.55 12.82 -18.74
C SER A 16 10.00 11.44 -18.39
N GLN A 17 10.81 10.40 -18.53
CA GLN A 17 10.46 9.07 -18.06
C GLN A 17 10.23 9.17 -16.55
N ARG A 18 8.96 9.29 -16.16
CA ARG A 18 8.53 9.13 -14.77
C ARG A 18 9.05 7.77 -14.34
N LYS A 19 10.08 7.76 -13.47
CA LYS A 19 10.61 6.52 -12.89
C LYS A 19 9.42 5.71 -12.39
N ARG A 20 9.18 4.57 -13.05
CA ARG A 20 8.08 3.65 -12.74
C ARG A 20 8.18 3.31 -11.24
N GLY A 21 7.09 3.43 -10.50
CA GLY A 21 7.06 3.15 -9.06
C GLY A 21 7.56 1.74 -8.75
N SER A 22 7.96 1.49 -7.51
CA SER A 22 8.49 0.18 -7.09
C SER A 22 7.59 -0.97 -7.55
N THR A 23 8.19 -2.04 -8.06
CA THR A 23 7.46 -3.25 -8.47
C THR A 23 7.37 -4.28 -7.35
N LYS A 24 7.80 -3.98 -6.13
CA LYS A 24 7.75 -4.93 -5.01
C LYS A 24 6.93 -4.39 -3.86
N ASP A 25 6.31 -5.31 -3.12
CA ASP A 25 5.69 -5.04 -1.83
C ASP A 25 6.69 -4.29 -0.94
N SER A 26 6.24 -3.24 -0.25
CA SER A 26 7.09 -2.44 0.65
C SER A 26 7.03 -2.95 2.09
N VAL A 27 6.24 -3.98 2.37
CA VAL A 27 6.14 -4.59 3.69
C VAL A 27 7.33 -5.52 3.94
N GLY A 28 8.02 -5.30 5.06
CA GLY A 28 9.16 -6.12 5.48
C GLY A 28 8.85 -7.16 6.56
N LEU A 29 7.83 -6.90 7.39
CA LEU A 29 7.40 -7.75 8.50
C LEU A 29 5.89 -7.62 8.67
N TYR A 30 5.25 -8.69 9.16
CA TYR A 30 3.85 -8.68 9.56
C TYR A 30 3.75 -8.86 11.06
N ALA A 31 2.76 -8.18 11.66
CA ALA A 31 2.56 -8.20 13.10
C ALA A 31 1.08 -8.12 13.44
N VAL A 32 0.72 -8.70 14.58
CA VAL A 32 -0.61 -8.61 15.18
C VAL A 32 -0.48 -8.17 16.63
N GLN A 33 -1.43 -7.36 17.10
CA GLN A 33 -1.47 -6.93 18.49
C GLN A 33 -2.31 -7.90 19.31
N CYS A 34 -1.81 -8.33 20.46
CA CYS A 34 -2.61 -9.09 21.41
C CYS A 34 -3.71 -8.23 22.02
N TYR A 35 -4.96 -8.71 21.97
CA TYR A 35 -6.10 -8.00 22.52
C TYR A 35 -6.09 -7.91 24.06
N LYS A 36 -5.34 -8.79 24.75
CA LYS A 36 -5.25 -8.82 26.22
C LYS A 36 -4.11 -7.98 26.79
N CYS A 37 -2.88 -8.18 26.28
CA CYS A 37 -1.69 -7.51 26.82
C CYS A 37 -1.15 -6.38 25.94
N TYR A 38 -1.76 -6.14 24.78
CA TYR A 38 -1.38 -5.10 23.81
C TYR A 38 0.04 -5.18 23.24
N LYS A 39 0.78 -6.26 23.54
CA LYS A 39 2.09 -6.56 22.94
C LYS A 39 1.95 -6.96 21.48
N TRP A 40 2.92 -6.56 20.67
CA TRP A 40 3.00 -6.93 19.25
C TRP A 40 3.70 -8.26 19.07
N ARG A 41 3.10 -9.12 18.25
CA ARG A 41 3.57 -10.46 17.93
C ARG A 41 3.86 -10.55 16.44
N MET A 42 4.99 -11.13 16.09
CA MET A 42 5.35 -11.33 14.68
C MET A 42 4.44 -12.38 14.08
N VAL A 43 3.99 -12.12 12.86
CA VAL A 43 3.25 -13.06 12.05
C VAL A 43 4.20 -13.55 10.94
N PRO A 44 4.55 -14.85 10.91
CA PRO A 44 5.60 -15.37 10.02
C PRO A 44 5.33 -15.17 8.53
N THR A 45 4.07 -15.20 8.12
CA THR A 45 3.68 -15.16 6.71
C THR A 45 2.63 -14.10 6.42
N LYS A 46 2.64 -13.61 5.17
CA LYS A 46 1.62 -12.69 4.65
C LYS A 46 0.22 -13.32 4.70
N GLU A 47 0.10 -14.58 4.32
CA GLU A 47 -1.17 -15.30 4.28
C GLU A 47 -1.81 -15.43 5.67
N GLU A 48 -1.01 -15.75 6.69
CA GLU A 48 -1.48 -15.78 8.07
C GLU A 48 -1.92 -14.38 8.53
N PHE A 49 -1.14 -13.34 8.21
CA PHE A 49 -1.51 -11.96 8.53
C PHE A 49 -2.84 -11.55 7.89
N GLU A 50 -3.04 -11.87 6.61
CA GLU A 50 -4.28 -11.58 5.90
C GLU A 50 -5.47 -12.34 6.49
N THR A 51 -5.25 -13.57 6.97
CA THR A 51 -6.27 -14.37 7.71
C THR A 51 -6.68 -13.69 9.00
N LEU A 52 -5.70 -13.26 9.80
CA LEU A 52 -5.97 -12.57 11.06
C LEU A 52 -6.68 -11.24 10.85
N ARG A 53 -6.26 -10.49 9.82
CA ARG A 53 -6.80 -9.17 9.50
C ARG A 53 -8.26 -9.24 9.02
N GLU A 54 -8.60 -10.24 8.21
CA GLU A 54 -9.93 -10.42 7.61
C GLU A 54 -11.05 -10.51 8.66
N ASN A 55 -10.78 -11.20 9.78
CA ASN A 55 -11.76 -11.45 10.83
C ASN A 55 -11.46 -10.72 12.14
N PHE A 56 -10.53 -9.75 12.12
CA PHE A 56 -9.93 -9.19 13.35
C PHE A 56 -10.93 -8.66 14.39
N THR A 57 -12.06 -8.11 13.94
CA THR A 57 -13.08 -7.55 14.85
C THR A 57 -13.92 -8.64 15.52
N GLU A 58 -14.21 -9.72 14.81
CA GLU A 58 -15.03 -10.84 15.30
C GLU A 58 -14.18 -11.86 16.05
N ASP A 59 -12.93 -12.03 15.61
CA ASP A 59 -11.97 -12.99 16.15
C ASP A 59 -10.64 -12.32 16.55
N PRO A 60 -10.63 -11.49 17.62
CA PRO A 60 -9.42 -10.78 18.05
C PRO A 60 -8.29 -11.73 18.42
N TRP A 61 -7.05 -11.35 18.13
CA TRP A 61 -5.89 -12.21 18.38
C TRP A 61 -5.42 -12.18 19.85
N PHE A 62 -5.07 -13.35 20.40
CA PHE A 62 -4.55 -13.52 21.76
C PHE A 62 -3.25 -14.32 21.76
N CYS A 63 -2.30 -14.00 22.65
CA CYS A 63 -1.01 -14.72 22.74
C CYS A 63 -1.19 -16.24 22.89
N SER A 64 -2.22 -16.66 23.64
CA SER A 64 -2.55 -18.07 23.88
C SER A 64 -2.92 -18.87 22.63
N ARG A 65 -3.12 -18.23 21.47
CA ARG A 65 -3.30 -18.94 20.18
C ARG A 65 -2.03 -19.63 19.72
N ARG A 66 -0.87 -19.13 20.12
CA ARG A 66 0.44 -19.72 19.85
C ARG A 66 0.88 -20.55 21.04
N GLN A 67 1.31 -21.78 20.80
CA GLN A 67 1.77 -22.69 21.87
C GLN A 67 3.07 -22.20 22.52
N ASP A 68 3.87 -21.42 21.80
CA ASP A 68 5.17 -20.88 22.18
C ASP A 68 5.10 -19.43 22.70
N CYS A 69 3.90 -18.92 23.01
CA CYS A 69 3.71 -17.53 23.38
C CYS A 69 2.66 -17.33 24.47
N SER A 70 2.94 -16.45 25.42
CA SER A 70 2.03 -16.03 26.48
C SER A 70 1.97 -14.50 26.58
N CYS A 71 1.05 -14.00 27.41
CA CYS A 71 0.96 -12.57 27.70
C CYS A 71 2.11 -12.08 28.59
N ASP A 72 2.80 -12.99 29.29
CA ASP A 72 3.89 -12.65 30.20
C ASP A 72 5.21 -12.51 29.45
N ASP A 73 5.37 -13.20 28.31
CA ASP A 73 6.55 -13.11 27.46
C ASP A 73 6.77 -11.69 26.92
N PRO A 74 8.03 -11.24 26.75
CA PRO A 74 8.38 -9.97 26.10
C PRO A 74 7.77 -9.87 24.71
N ALA A 75 7.48 -8.67 24.22
CA ALA A 75 6.94 -8.49 22.86
C ALA A 75 7.95 -8.97 21.80
N ASP A 76 7.43 -9.47 20.68
CA ASP A 76 8.30 -9.86 19.55
C ASP A 76 8.82 -8.60 18.82
N LEU A 77 8.01 -7.54 18.86
CA LEU A 77 8.30 -6.24 18.28
C LEU A 77 7.98 -5.15 19.30
N GLU A 78 8.97 -4.29 19.54
CA GLU A 78 8.77 -3.07 20.30
C GLU A 78 8.16 -2.00 19.40
N TYR A 79 7.13 -1.33 19.91
CA TYR A 79 6.50 -0.22 19.20
C TYR A 79 7.33 1.04 19.34
N ASP A 80 8.24 1.25 18.38
CA ASP A 80 9.17 2.36 18.34
C ASP A 80 9.25 3.01 16.94
N ASN A 81 10.14 4.00 16.78
CA ASN A 81 10.37 4.70 15.52
C ASN A 81 11.56 4.15 14.71
N THR A 82 12.09 2.97 15.06
CA THR A 82 13.20 2.34 14.31
C THR A 82 12.73 1.79 12.96
N ARG A 83 11.41 1.64 12.79
CA ARG A 83 10.74 1.17 11.58
C ARG A 83 9.50 2.02 11.32
N VAL A 84 9.05 2.02 10.07
CA VAL A 84 7.79 2.65 9.71
C VAL A 84 6.64 1.69 10.01
N TRP A 85 5.76 2.09 10.91
CA TRP A 85 4.56 1.32 11.22
C TRP A 85 3.42 1.75 10.31
N VAL A 86 2.69 0.76 9.81
CA VAL A 86 1.48 0.97 9.02
C VAL A 86 0.39 0.03 9.51
N MET A 87 -0.84 0.50 9.58
CA MET A 87 -1.97 -0.25 10.11
C MET A 87 -3.07 -0.34 9.07
N ASP A 88 -3.40 -1.56 8.66
CA ASP A 88 -4.59 -1.81 7.86
C ASP A 88 -5.85 -1.43 8.64
N LYS A 89 -6.91 -1.05 7.93
CA LYS A 89 -8.26 -1.03 8.53
C LYS A 89 -8.60 -2.47 8.94
N PRO A 90 -9.29 -2.70 10.07
CA PRO A 90 -9.79 -4.03 10.39
C PRO A 90 -10.71 -4.56 9.29
N ASN A 91 -10.74 -5.89 9.14
CA ASN A 91 -11.63 -6.65 8.28
C ASN A 91 -11.48 -6.31 6.78
N ILE A 92 -10.24 -6.09 6.33
CA ILE A 92 -9.94 -6.08 4.90
C ILE A 92 -9.88 -7.56 4.43
N PRO A 93 -10.67 -7.95 3.43
CA PRO A 93 -10.74 -9.34 2.96
C PRO A 93 -9.41 -9.78 2.37
N LYS A 94 -9.15 -11.08 2.38
CA LYS A 94 -8.04 -11.66 1.64
C LYS A 94 -8.13 -11.31 0.14
N PRO A 95 -7.00 -11.21 -0.57
CA PRO A 95 -7.04 -11.15 -2.02
C PRO A 95 -7.78 -12.38 -2.58
N PRO A 96 -8.60 -12.22 -3.64
CA PRO A 96 -9.19 -13.36 -4.34
C PRO A 96 -8.14 -14.37 -4.81
N PRO A 97 -8.51 -15.64 -5.02
CA PRO A 97 -7.59 -16.67 -5.53
C PRO A 97 -6.85 -16.23 -6.79
N GLU A 98 -5.59 -16.64 -6.92
CA GLU A 98 -4.69 -16.28 -8.04
C GLU A 98 -4.39 -14.78 -8.17
N THR A 99 -4.76 -13.98 -7.17
CA THR A 99 -4.38 -12.58 -7.05
C THR A 99 -3.50 -12.34 -5.84
N GLU A 100 -2.70 -11.28 -5.87
CA GLU A 100 -1.87 -10.89 -4.74
C GLU A 100 -2.08 -9.41 -4.40
N ARG A 101 -2.42 -9.09 -3.15
CA ARG A 101 -2.47 -7.71 -2.67
C ARG A 101 -1.05 -7.19 -2.42
N LEU A 102 -0.66 -6.07 -3.02
CA LEU A 102 0.61 -5.41 -2.76
C LEU A 102 0.38 -4.04 -2.11
N VAL A 103 1.21 -3.70 -1.14
CA VAL A 103 1.19 -2.37 -0.53
C VAL A 103 2.53 -1.68 -0.76
N ILE A 104 2.48 -0.47 -1.32
CA ILE A 104 3.69 0.24 -1.77
C ILE A 104 3.82 1.58 -1.07
N MET A 105 4.96 1.80 -0.40
CA MET A 105 5.29 3.06 0.24
C MET A 105 5.62 4.11 -0.81
N ARG A 106 5.02 5.30 -0.71
CA ARG A 106 5.47 6.44 -1.53
C ARG A 106 6.82 6.94 -1.05
N ARG A 107 7.63 7.46 -1.97
CA ARG A 107 8.99 7.96 -1.66
C ARG A 107 9.03 9.07 -0.62
N ASP A 108 7.95 9.82 -0.50
CA ASP A 108 7.80 10.90 0.48
C ASP A 108 7.24 10.42 1.82
N PHE A 109 7.02 9.11 1.98
CA PHE A 109 6.42 8.48 3.15
C PHE A 109 5.03 8.99 3.50
N THR A 110 4.38 9.80 2.65
CA THR A 110 3.13 10.48 3.01
C THR A 110 1.91 9.57 3.02
N LYS A 111 1.95 8.51 2.18
CA LYS A 111 0.87 7.55 1.97
C LYS A 111 1.44 6.23 1.47
N MET A 112 0.66 5.17 1.66
CA MET A 112 0.82 3.94 0.91
C MET A 112 -0.23 3.84 -0.19
N ASP A 113 0.09 3.08 -1.23
CA ASP A 113 -0.81 2.74 -2.32
C ASP A 113 -1.05 1.22 -2.31
N THR A 114 -2.31 0.79 -2.44
CA THR A 114 -2.68 -0.64 -2.53
C THR A 114 -2.91 -1.02 -4.00
N TYR A 115 -2.36 -2.17 -4.39
CA TYR A 115 -2.50 -2.76 -5.70
C TYR A 115 -2.90 -4.22 -5.56
N TYR A 116 -3.47 -4.79 -6.63
CA TYR A 116 -3.59 -6.24 -6.76
C TYR A 116 -2.87 -6.68 -8.02
N VAL A 117 -2.02 -7.70 -7.91
CA VAL A 117 -1.49 -8.42 -9.07
C VAL A 117 -2.59 -9.36 -9.53
N MET A 118 -3.05 -9.16 -10.75
CA MET A 118 -4.06 -9.97 -11.40
C MET A 118 -3.41 -11.25 -11.97
N PRO A 119 -4.19 -12.28 -12.33
CA PRO A 119 -3.66 -13.56 -12.83
C PRO A 119 -2.77 -13.44 -14.08
N ASN A 120 -2.97 -12.38 -14.88
CA ASN A 120 -2.11 -12.07 -16.03
C ASN A 120 -0.80 -11.33 -15.67
N GLY A 121 -0.48 -11.18 -14.38
CA GLY A 121 0.68 -10.47 -13.85
C GLY A 121 0.59 -8.94 -13.88
N LYS A 122 -0.49 -8.35 -14.41
CA LYS A 122 -0.69 -6.89 -14.41
C LYS A 122 -1.28 -6.42 -13.09
N ARG A 123 -1.17 -5.11 -12.81
CA ARG A 123 -1.71 -4.53 -11.59
C ARG A 123 -3.04 -3.84 -11.80
N ALA A 124 -4.00 -4.13 -10.93
CA ALA A 124 -5.15 -3.30 -10.70
C ALA A 124 -4.87 -2.31 -9.55
N ARG A 125 -5.30 -1.06 -9.71
CA ARG A 125 -5.20 0.01 -8.68
C ARG A 125 -6.55 0.43 -8.13
N CYS A 126 -7.62 0.02 -8.79
CA CYS A 126 -8.98 0.32 -8.41
C CYS A 126 -9.94 -0.68 -9.06
N ALA A 127 -11.21 -0.62 -8.67
CA ALA A 127 -12.29 -1.42 -9.23
C ALA A 127 -12.33 -1.38 -10.77
N GLY A 128 -12.22 -0.19 -11.37
CA GLY A 128 -12.26 -0.06 -12.83
C GLY A 128 -11.08 -0.72 -13.57
N ASP A 129 -9.94 -0.97 -12.91
CA ASP A 129 -8.87 -1.79 -13.50
C ASP A 129 -9.22 -3.29 -13.45
N VAL A 130 -9.96 -3.73 -12.42
CA VAL A 130 -10.49 -5.10 -12.30
C VAL A 130 -11.58 -5.34 -13.34
N ASP A 131 -12.52 -4.40 -13.51
CA ASP A 131 -13.58 -4.52 -14.53
C ASP A 131 -12.98 -4.70 -15.93
N LYS A 132 -11.99 -3.87 -16.30
CA LYS A 132 -11.26 -4.01 -17.57
C LYS A 132 -10.54 -5.34 -17.71
N PHE A 133 -10.01 -5.88 -16.61
CA PHE A 133 -9.42 -7.22 -16.62
C PHE A 133 -10.48 -8.28 -16.91
N LEU A 134 -11.63 -8.25 -16.23
CA LEU A 134 -12.72 -9.20 -16.42
C LEU A 134 -13.37 -9.08 -17.81
N GLU A 135 -13.42 -7.89 -18.40
CA GLU A 135 -13.84 -7.69 -19.79
C GLU A 135 -12.89 -8.35 -20.79
N ALA A 136 -11.58 -8.25 -20.55
CA ALA A 136 -10.54 -8.80 -21.42
C ALA A 136 -10.31 -10.31 -21.23
N PHE A 137 -10.60 -10.84 -20.04
CA PHE A 137 -10.43 -12.25 -19.65
C PHE A 137 -11.73 -12.79 -19.01
N PRO A 138 -12.79 -13.03 -19.80
CA PRO A 138 -14.10 -13.44 -19.28
C PRO A 138 -14.09 -14.76 -18.50
N GLU A 139 -13.09 -15.63 -18.70
CA GLU A 139 -12.88 -16.89 -17.99
C GLU A 139 -12.51 -16.77 -16.50
N TYR A 140 -12.45 -15.54 -15.98
CA TYR A 140 -12.27 -15.27 -14.55
C TYR A 140 -13.55 -14.77 -13.87
N LYS A 141 -14.64 -14.49 -14.62
CA LYS A 141 -15.86 -13.88 -14.07
C LYS A 141 -16.65 -14.78 -13.13
N ASP A 142 -16.42 -16.08 -13.17
CA ASP A 142 -17.03 -17.08 -12.29
C ASP A 142 -16.34 -17.19 -10.92
N ARG A 143 -15.07 -16.76 -10.83
CA ARG A 143 -14.22 -16.88 -9.63
C ARG A 143 -13.76 -15.56 -9.03
N ILE A 144 -13.77 -14.48 -9.81
CA ILE A 144 -13.32 -13.15 -9.39
C ILE A 144 -14.42 -12.13 -9.70
N SER A 145 -14.83 -11.38 -8.68
CA SER A 145 -15.71 -10.22 -8.80
C SER A 145 -14.99 -8.96 -8.34
N THR A 146 -15.37 -7.81 -8.91
CA THR A 146 -14.88 -6.49 -8.49
C THR A 146 -15.17 -6.18 -7.02
N SER A 147 -16.23 -6.77 -6.45
CA SER A 147 -16.59 -6.66 -5.03
C SER A 147 -15.59 -7.30 -4.07
N ASP A 148 -14.79 -8.25 -4.57
CA ASP A 148 -13.90 -9.05 -3.74
C ASP A 148 -12.59 -8.31 -3.43
N PHE A 149 -12.38 -7.15 -4.07
CA PHE A 149 -11.18 -6.34 -3.90
C PHE A 149 -11.41 -5.16 -2.97
N ASN A 150 -10.46 -4.94 -2.07
CA ASN A 150 -10.44 -3.76 -1.22
C ASN A 150 -9.12 -2.99 -1.40
N PHE A 151 -9.23 -1.78 -1.95
CA PHE A 151 -8.09 -0.91 -2.27
C PHE A 151 -7.74 0.08 -1.14
N ALA A 152 -8.32 -0.09 0.06
CA ALA A 152 -7.96 0.75 1.21
C ALA A 152 -6.47 0.56 1.56
N PRO A 153 -5.66 1.63 1.53
CA PRO A 153 -4.28 1.55 1.96
C PRO A 153 -4.17 1.50 3.48
N PRO A 154 -3.15 0.82 4.02
CA PRO A 154 -2.85 0.94 5.44
C PRO A 154 -2.46 2.38 5.76
N LYS A 155 -2.84 2.80 6.96
CA LYS A 155 -2.53 4.13 7.49
C LYS A 155 -1.13 4.11 8.05
N ILE A 156 -0.33 5.10 7.67
CA ILE A 156 1.00 5.30 8.22
C ILE A 156 0.85 5.88 9.63
N VAL A 157 1.59 5.31 10.58
CA VAL A 157 1.68 5.84 11.93
C VAL A 157 2.66 7.01 11.92
N GLU A 158 2.15 8.23 12.04
CA GLU A 158 2.94 9.45 11.78
C GLU A 158 4.17 9.59 12.69
N GLU A 159 4.09 9.19 13.96
CA GLU A 159 5.23 9.28 14.90
C GLU A 159 6.44 8.42 14.50
N THR A 160 6.22 7.42 13.64
CA THR A 160 7.27 6.51 13.16
C THR A 160 7.97 7.02 11.90
N VAL A 161 7.41 8.05 11.25
CA VAL A 161 7.98 8.68 10.03
C VAL A 161 8.29 10.17 10.22
N SER A 162 7.88 10.78 11.33
CA SER A 162 7.99 12.22 11.58
C SER A 162 9.42 12.76 11.51
N HIS A 163 10.41 11.92 11.82
CA HIS A 163 11.84 12.24 11.76
C HIS A 163 12.44 12.08 10.35
N ASN A 164 11.69 11.51 9.39
CA ASN A 164 12.19 11.27 8.04
C ASN A 164 12.25 12.58 7.23
N PRO A 165 13.42 12.97 6.66
CA PRO A 165 13.53 14.21 5.90
C PRO A 165 12.57 14.33 4.72
N SER A 166 12.26 13.20 4.07
CA SER A 166 11.34 13.18 2.91
C SER A 166 9.90 13.45 3.33
N TRP A 167 9.49 12.93 4.50
CA TRP A 167 8.18 13.21 5.09
C TRP A 167 8.05 14.68 5.49
N ILE A 168 9.07 15.21 6.19
CA ILE A 168 9.11 16.61 6.62
C ILE A 168 8.99 17.56 5.41
N ALA A 169 9.80 17.33 4.38
CA ALA A 169 9.77 18.14 3.16
C ALA A 169 8.42 18.07 2.43
N ALA A 170 7.75 16.92 2.46
CA ALA A 170 6.45 16.74 1.84
C ALA A 170 5.30 17.40 2.62
N LYS A 171 5.36 17.35 3.97
CA LYS A 171 4.39 18.06 4.83
C LYS A 171 4.52 19.57 4.70
N ALA A 172 5.74 20.12 4.67
CA ALA A 172 5.99 21.54 4.44
C ALA A 172 5.36 22.02 3.11
N LYS A 173 5.64 21.32 2.01
CA LYS A 173 5.05 21.62 0.69
C LYS A 173 3.52 21.55 0.66
N LYS A 174 2.91 20.74 1.52
CA LYS A 174 1.45 20.64 1.63
C LYS A 174 0.86 21.82 2.40
N GLN A 175 1.56 22.28 3.44
CA GLN A 175 1.19 23.47 4.21
C GLN A 175 1.26 24.73 3.34
N ASP A 176 2.37 24.94 2.62
CA ASP A 176 2.54 26.08 1.70
C ASP A 176 1.40 26.18 0.68
N LYS A 177 0.94 25.03 0.15
CA LYS A 177 -0.19 24.97 -0.79
C LYS A 177 -1.53 25.28 -0.13
N ALA A 178 -1.74 24.86 1.11
CA ALA A 178 -2.98 25.13 1.85
C ALA A 178 -3.08 26.63 2.19
N ASP A 179 -1.96 27.24 2.59
CA ASP A 179 -1.88 28.66 2.90
C ASP A 179 -2.06 29.51 1.64
N ALA A 180 -1.42 29.15 0.53
CA ALA A 180 -1.62 29.80 -0.77
C ALA A 180 -3.08 29.72 -1.24
N SER A 181 -3.74 28.55 -1.09
CA SER A 181 -5.14 28.38 -1.48
C SER A 181 -6.11 29.16 -0.57
N SER A 182 -5.73 29.44 0.67
CA SER A 182 -6.55 30.21 1.62
C SER A 182 -6.40 31.71 1.42
N ALA A 183 -5.25 32.18 0.92
CA ALA A 183 -5.01 33.58 0.58
C ALA A 183 -5.71 34.03 -0.73
N GLN A 184 -6.27 33.10 -1.51
CA GLN A 184 -6.98 33.38 -2.76
C GLN A 184 -8.52 33.40 -2.61
N LYS A 185 -9.04 33.26 -1.39
CA LYS A 185 -10.46 33.37 -1.04
C LYS A 185 -10.72 34.61 -0.20
#